data_AF-A0A835M8P1-F1
#
_entry.id   AF-A0A835M8P1-F1
#
_cell.length_a   1.000
_cell.length_b   1.000
_cell.length_c   1.000
_cell.angle_alpha   90.00
_cell.angle_beta   90.00
_cell.angle_gamma   90.00
#
_symmetry.space_group_name_H-M   'P 1'
#
loop_
_entity.id
_entity.type
_entity.pdbx_description
1 polymer ?
#
loop_
_entity_poly.entity_id
_entity_poly.type
_entity_poly.pdbx_seq_one_letter_code
_entity_poly.pdbx_strand_id
1 'polypeptide(L)'
;MDSFETVPTIKNLRALVETIRITELERCLLKIKHDIPKKTRRAIKDLSRGMMNKVLHGPMEHLRCDESNSRPLSEILKNMHALNRMFSLETDASILEQKIRAKMEQSRKES
;
A
#
# COMPACT_ATOMS: atom_id res chain seq x y z
N MET A 1 -6.66 -17.82 11.76
CA MET A 1 -5.40 -17.80 11.00
C MET A 1 -5.26 -16.46 10.25
N ASP A 2 -5.85 -15.37 10.78
CA ASP A 2 -6.45 -14.34 9.90
C ASP A 2 -5.70 -12.99 9.93
N SER A 3 -4.61 -12.89 10.72
CA SER A 3 -3.78 -11.68 10.82
C SER A 3 -2.74 -11.55 9.69
N PHE A 4 -2.57 -12.57 8.84
CA PHE A 4 -1.59 -12.53 7.74
C PHE A 4 -2.17 -12.01 6.42
N GLU A 5 -3.50 -12.00 6.24
CA GLU A 5 -4.14 -11.66 4.96
C GLU A 5 -3.88 -10.22 4.54
N THR A 6 -3.78 -9.28 5.48
CA THR A 6 -3.54 -7.87 5.17
C THR A 6 -2.07 -7.52 4.96
N VAL A 7 -1.13 -8.41 5.30
CA VAL A 7 0.31 -8.16 5.24
C VAL A 7 0.78 -7.82 3.81
N PRO A 8 0.35 -8.54 2.75
CA PRO A 8 0.69 -8.18 1.37
C PRO A 8 0.16 -6.80 0.97
N THR A 9 -1.09 -6.48 1.28
CA THR A 9 -1.70 -5.17 0.99
C THR A 9 -0.96 -4.04 1.70
N ILE A 10 -0.62 -4.24 2.97
CA ILE A 10 0.21 -3.32 3.76
C ILE A 10 1.56 -3.06 3.07
N LYS A 11 2.25 -4.11 2.63
CA LYS A 11 3.55 -4.01 1.95
C LYS A 11 3.41 -3.26 0.63
N ASN A 12 2.42 -3.61 -0.18
CA ASN A 12 2.22 -3.05 -1.51
C ASN A 12 1.80 -1.57 -1.44
N LEU A 13 0.92 -1.20 -0.49
CA LEU A 13 0.55 0.19 -0.27
C LEU A 13 1.75 1.05 0.12
N ARG A 14 2.59 0.56 1.04
CA ARG A 14 3.84 1.26 1.42
C ARG A 14 4.78 1.45 0.22
N ALA A 15 4.95 0.41 -0.59
CA ALA A 15 5.80 0.48 -1.77
C ALA A 15 5.27 1.51 -2.78
N LEU A 16 3.97 1.48 -3.09
CA LEU A 16 3.32 2.43 -3.98
C LEU A 16 3.52 3.88 -3.52
N VAL A 17 3.22 4.15 -2.25
CA VAL A 17 3.33 5.49 -1.67
C VAL A 17 4.79 5.98 -1.67
N GLU A 18 5.75 5.11 -1.38
CA GLU A 18 7.16 5.46 -1.42
C GLU A 18 7.65 5.73 -2.84
N THR A 19 7.21 4.95 -3.84
CA THR A 19 7.48 5.22 -5.26
C THR A 19 6.97 6.59 -5.67
N ILE A 20 5.71 6.92 -5.35
CA ILE A 20 5.13 8.25 -5.62
C ILE A 20 5.97 9.33 -4.94
N ARG A 21 6.31 9.15 -3.67
CA ARG A 21 7.11 10.12 -2.91
C ARG A 21 8.46 10.40 -3.56
N ILE A 22 9.17 9.35 -3.98
CA ILE A 22 10.50 9.47 -4.62
C ILE A 22 10.37 10.21 -5.95
N THR A 23 9.45 9.77 -6.81
CA THR A 23 9.26 10.37 -8.14
C THR A 23 8.87 11.85 -8.06
N GLU A 24 7.95 12.22 -7.16
CA GLU A 24 7.55 13.62 -6.98
C GLU A 24 8.66 14.46 -6.35
N LEU A 25 9.39 13.90 -5.40
CA LEU A 25 10.53 14.57 -4.78
C LEU A 25 11.64 14.85 -5.80
N GLU A 26 11.98 13.87 -6.65
CA GLU A 26 12.98 14.05 -7.71
C GLU A 26 12.53 15.13 -8.69
N ARG A 27 11.28 15.09 -9.15
CA ARG A 27 10.72 16.11 -10.03
C ARG A 27 10.74 17.51 -9.39
N CYS A 28 10.44 17.60 -8.10
CA CYS A 28 10.52 18.83 -7.34
C CYS A 28 11.96 19.36 -7.30
N LEU A 29 12.92 18.50 -6.94
CA LEU A 29 14.33 18.88 -6.85
C LEU A 29 14.94 19.27 -8.21
N LEU A 30 14.50 18.66 -9.32
CA LEU A 30 14.92 19.06 -10.67
C LEU A 30 14.44 20.46 -11.06
N LYS A 31 13.27 20.89 -10.57
CA LYS A 31 12.70 22.22 -10.85
C LYS A 31 13.35 23.32 -10.03
N ILE A 32 13.81 23.01 -8.83
CA ILE A 32 14.51 23.98 -8.00
C ILE A 32 15.95 24.07 -8.53
N LYS A 33 16.29 25.21 -9.15
CA LYS A 33 17.61 25.47 -9.75
C LYS A 33 18.76 25.15 -8.77
N HIS A 34 19.95 24.91 -9.33
CA HIS A 34 21.10 24.19 -8.76
C HIS A 34 21.65 24.60 -7.38
N ASP A 35 21.14 25.64 -6.71
CA ASP A 35 21.68 26.19 -5.46
C ASP A 35 20.72 26.09 -4.25
N ILE A 36 20.13 24.92 -4.02
CA ILE A 36 19.45 24.69 -2.74
C ILE A 36 20.45 24.37 -1.63
N PRO A 37 20.42 25.11 -0.50
CA PRO A 37 21.20 24.74 0.67
C PRO A 37 20.87 23.31 1.12
N LYS A 38 21.88 22.56 1.59
CA LYS A 38 21.70 21.18 2.10
C LYS A 38 20.58 21.07 3.15
N LYS A 39 20.45 22.08 4.01
CA LYS A 39 19.39 22.16 5.04
C LYS A 39 18.00 22.22 4.41
N THR A 40 17.81 23.02 3.36
CA THR A 40 16.54 23.12 2.62
C THR A 40 16.21 21.81 1.92
N ARG A 41 17.20 21.18 1.25
CA ARG A 41 17.01 19.87 0.63
C ARG A 41 16.56 18.81 1.64
N ARG A 42 17.13 18.82 2.85
CA ARG A 42 16.72 17.93 3.94
C ARG A 42 15.28 18.25 4.41
N ALA A 43 14.95 19.52 4.62
CA ALA A 43 13.60 19.91 5.02
C ALA A 43 12.53 19.46 4.01
N ILE A 44 12.79 19.55 2.71
CA ILE A 44 11.88 19.06 1.65
C ILE A 44 11.73 17.52 1.73
N LYS A 45 12.83 16.79 1.93
CA LYS A 45 12.79 15.33 2.12
C LYS A 45 11.95 14.95 3.33
N ASP A 46 12.20 15.59 4.47
CA ASP A 46 11.50 15.33 5.73
C ASP A 46 10.01 15.70 5.62
N LEU A 47 9.68 16.81 4.94
CA LEU A 47 8.30 17.19 4.61
C LEU A 47 7.61 16.09 3.79
N SER A 48 8.22 15.65 2.68
CA SER A 48 7.64 14.60 1.82
C SER A 48 7.34 13.32 2.60
N ARG A 49 8.27 12.91 3.48
CA ARG A 49 8.09 11.71 4.33
C ARG A 49 7.00 11.94 5.37
N GLY A 50 6.97 13.10 6.00
CA GLY A 50 5.96 13.47 6.98
C GLY A 50 4.54 13.45 6.40
N MET A 51 4.37 13.96 5.16
CA MET A 51 3.09 13.89 4.45
C MET A 51 2.67 12.45 4.18
N MET A 52 3.56 11.63 3.61
CA MET A 52 3.25 10.24 3.30
C MET A 52 2.96 9.41 4.55
N ASN A 53 3.67 9.65 5.65
CA ASN A 53 3.40 8.99 6.93
C ASN A 53 2.01 9.34 7.46
N LYS A 54 1.56 10.60 7.34
CA LYS A 54 0.21 11.01 7.75
C LYS A 54 -0.87 10.38 6.87
N VAL A 55 -0.65 10.33 5.56
CA VAL A 55 -1.57 9.65 4.62
C VAL A 55 -1.66 8.15 4.92
N LEU A 56 -0.52 7.50 5.21
CA LEU A 56 -0.47 6.07 5.49
C LEU A 56 -1.01 5.71 6.88
N HIS A 57 -0.95 6.61 7.87
CA HIS A 57 -1.34 6.28 9.24
C HIS A 57 -2.71 5.62 9.32
N GLY A 58 -3.75 6.28 8.79
CA GLY A 58 -5.13 5.78 8.81
C GLY A 58 -5.28 4.40 8.17
N PRO A 59 -4.96 4.24 6.87
CA PRO A 59 -5.03 2.94 6.20
C PRO A 59 -4.27 1.82 6.92
N MET A 60 -3.06 2.11 7.42
CA MET A 60 -2.21 1.11 8.07
C MET A 60 -2.74 0.70 9.45
N GLU A 61 -3.32 1.63 10.18
CA GLU A 61 -4.03 1.36 11.43
C GLU A 61 -5.31 0.53 11.18
N HIS A 62 -6.04 0.83 10.10
CA HIS A 62 -7.30 0.17 9.75
C HIS A 62 -7.14 -1.22 9.09
N LEU A 63 -5.90 -1.62 8.80
CA LEU A 63 -5.52 -2.94 8.28
C LEU A 63 -4.86 -3.84 9.33
N ARG A 64 -4.53 -3.31 10.51
CA ARG A 64 -3.95 -4.09 11.60
C ARG A 64 -5.05 -4.80 12.37
N CYS A 65 -4.83 -6.08 12.65
CA CYS A 65 -5.61 -6.88 13.58
C CYS A 65 -4.73 -7.13 14.80
N ASP A 66 -4.76 -6.22 15.77
CA ASP A 66 -4.11 -6.40 17.08
C ASP A 66 -5.17 -6.59 18.18
N GLU A 67 -4.76 -7.23 19.28
CA GLU A 67 -5.66 -7.60 20.40
C GLU A 67 -6.31 -6.38 21.08
N SER A 68 -5.78 -5.17 20.85
CA SER A 68 -6.32 -3.91 21.36
C SER A 68 -7.36 -3.26 20.45
N ASN A 69 -7.44 -3.65 19.16
CA ASN A 69 -8.46 -3.12 18.24
C ASN A 69 -9.71 -3.99 18.30
N SER A 70 -10.80 -3.43 18.81
CA SER A 70 -12.14 -4.05 18.86
C SER A 70 -12.80 -4.25 17.49
N ARG A 71 -12.04 -4.10 16.40
CA ARG A 71 -12.59 -4.01 15.05
C ARG A 71 -12.90 -5.41 14.50
N PRO A 72 -14.11 -5.65 13.99
CA PRO A 72 -14.43 -6.94 13.40
C PRO A 72 -13.49 -7.27 12.24
N LEU A 73 -13.00 -8.51 12.18
CA LEU A 73 -12.17 -9.00 11.07
C LEU A 73 -12.80 -8.72 9.70
N SER A 74 -14.13 -8.86 9.59
CA SER A 74 -14.87 -8.56 8.37
C SER A 74 -14.71 -7.11 7.88
N GLU A 75 -14.53 -6.17 8.81
CA GLU A 75 -14.30 -4.76 8.47
C GLU A 75 -12.86 -4.54 7.98
N ILE A 76 -11.88 -5.16 8.64
CA ILE A 76 -10.47 -5.14 8.22
C ILE A 76 -10.33 -5.68 6.78
N LEU A 77 -10.99 -6.80 6.47
CA LEU A 77 -10.99 -7.38 5.12
C LEU A 77 -11.68 -6.48 4.10
N LYS A 78 -12.80 -5.83 4.46
CA LYS A 78 -13.44 -4.83 3.59
C LYS A 78 -12.51 -3.66 3.27
N ASN A 79 -11.77 -3.17 4.27
CA ASN A 79 -10.76 -2.11 4.08
C ASN A 79 -9.63 -2.58 3.17
N MET A 80 -9.12 -3.79 3.37
CA MET A 80 -8.10 -4.40 2.51
C MET A 80 -8.55 -4.46 1.05
N HIS A 81 -9.74 -4.98 0.78
CA HIS A 81 -10.27 -5.07 -0.58
C HIS A 81 -10.51 -3.68 -1.20
N ALA A 82 -10.99 -2.71 -0.41
CA ALA A 82 -11.15 -1.34 -0.90
C ALA A 82 -9.81 -0.73 -1.32
N LEU A 83 -8.77 -0.86 -0.49
CA LEU A 83 -7.43 -0.37 -0.81
C LEU A 83 -6.84 -1.09 -2.01
N ASN A 84 -7.00 -2.40 -2.12
CA ASN A 84 -6.56 -3.18 -3.28
C ASN A 84 -7.19 -2.66 -4.58
N ARG A 85 -8.51 -2.37 -4.58
CA ARG A 85 -9.19 -1.84 -5.77
C ARG A 85 -8.83 -0.39 -6.08
N MET A 86 -8.76 0.47 -5.07
CA MET A 86 -8.50 1.91 -5.26
C MET A 86 -7.09 2.21 -5.71
N PHE A 87 -6.12 1.40 -5.26
CA PHE A 87 -4.69 1.62 -5.50
C PHE A 87 -4.05 0.52 -6.35
N SER A 88 -4.84 -0.41 -6.89
CA SER A 88 -4.37 -1.54 -7.70
C SER A 88 -3.23 -2.32 -7.04
N LEU A 89 -3.40 -2.67 -5.75
CA LEU A 89 -2.33 -3.24 -4.92
C LEU A 89 -2.18 -4.75 -5.08
N GLU A 90 -3.02 -5.42 -5.87
CA GLU A 90 -2.89 -6.85 -6.10
C GLU A 90 -1.71 -7.11 -7.04
N THR A 91 -0.68 -7.80 -6.53
CA THR A 91 0.49 -8.13 -7.33
C THR A 91 0.11 -9.10 -8.45
N ASP A 92 0.79 -9.03 -9.60
CA ASP A 92 0.61 -9.97 -10.71
C ASP A 92 0.65 -11.44 -10.27
N ALA A 93 1.47 -11.78 -9.27
CA ALA A 93 1.50 -13.11 -8.67
C ALA A 93 0.20 -13.49 -7.94
N SER A 94 -0.40 -12.58 -7.17
CA SER A 94 -1.69 -12.80 -6.49
C SER A 94 -2.83 -12.93 -7.50
N ILE A 95 -2.82 -12.08 -8.53
CA ILE A 95 -3.77 -12.14 -9.65
C ILE A 95 -3.61 -13.46 -10.41
N LEU A 96 -2.37 -13.88 -10.66
CA LEU A 96 -2.06 -15.13 -11.36
C LEU A 96 -2.50 -16.35 -10.54
N GLU A 97 -2.23 -16.38 -9.23
CA GLU A 97 -2.68 -17.46 -8.36
C GLU A 97 -4.21 -17.52 -8.25
N GLN A 98 -4.90 -16.37 -8.17
CA GLN A 98 -6.36 -16.33 -8.20
C GLN A 98 -6.92 -16.83 -9.53
N LYS A 99 -6.30 -16.45 -10.66
CA LYS A 99 -6.65 -16.98 -11.98
C LYS A 99 -6.43 -18.49 -12.08
N ILE A 100 -5.34 -19.01 -11.51
CA ILE A 100 -5.05 -20.45 -11.46
C ILE A 100 -6.11 -21.18 -10.62
N ARG A 101 -6.43 -20.68 -9.42
CA ARG A 101 -7.47 -21.25 -8.54
C ARG A 101 -8.85 -21.26 -9.19
N ALA A 102 -9.27 -20.13 -9.77
CA ALA A 102 -10.56 -20.03 -10.45
C ALA A 102 -10.68 -21.00 -11.63
N LYS A 103 -9.59 -21.19 -12.40
CA LYS A 103 -9.55 -22.13 -13.52
C LYS A 103 -9.61 -23.59 -13.05
N MET A 104 -8.95 -23.95 -11.95
CA MET A 104 -9.03 -25.28 -11.36
C MET A 104 -10.44 -25.63 -10.84
N GLU A 105 -11.15 -24.66 -10.26
CA GLU A 105 -12.53 -24.86 -9.79
C GLU A 105 -13.54 -25.03 -10.92
N GLN A 106 -13.33 -24.35 -12.06
CA GLN A 106 -14.12 -24.56 -13.27
C GLN A 106 -13.94 -25.98 -13.82
N SER A 107 -12.70 -26.46 -13.93
CA SER A 107 -12.41 -27.81 -14.42
C SER A 107 -12.98 -28.92 -13.54
N ARG A 108 -13.20 -28.67 -12.24
CA ARG A 108 -13.78 -29.62 -11.31
C ARG A 108 -15.32 -29.63 -11.30
N LYS A 109 -15.97 -28.60 -11.86
CA LYS A 109 -17.45 -28.53 -12.01
C LYS A 109 -17.93 -29.09 -13.35
N GLU A 110 -17.02 -29.31 -14.29
CA GLU A 110 -17.27 -29.85 -15.63
C GLU A 110 -16.97 -31.36 -15.75
N SER A 111 -16.61 -32.02 -14.64
CA SER A 111 -16.47 -33.48 -14.48
C SER A 111 -17.45 -33.99 -13.43
#